data_AF-A0A446C278-F1
#
_entry.id   AF-A0A446C278-F1
#
_cell.length_a   1.000
_cell.length_b   1.000
_cell.length_c   1.000
_cell.angle_alpha   90.00
_cell.angle_beta   90.00
_cell.angle_gamma   90.00
#
_symmetry.space_group_name_H-M   'P 1'
#
loop_
_entity.id
_entity.type
_entity.pdbx_description
1 polymer ?
#
loop_
_entity_poly.entity_id
_entity_poly.type
_entity_poly.pdbx_seq_one_letter_code
_entity_poly.pdbx_strand_id
1 'polypeptide(L)'
;MTYATVVSNKPADPNERLTYRDMPTPLGDMRLVASPKGLRGAWFTDQALLPSAEGWILSESDAILEQARHELDEWFAGRRRTFDVPLDPVGTAFQHQVWHALCDLAFGVLASYGELARTVGRPKGAQAVGGAVGRNPISIIIPCHRVIGADTALTGFGGGLPRKQALLAHEGNLYRSRNPRARRVCDGQAELPW
;
A
#
# COMPACT_ATOMS: atom_id res chain seq x y z
N MET A 1 14.76 -13.37 -6.64
CA MET A 1 15.36 -12.32 -5.80
C MET A 1 14.39 -12.04 -4.68
N THR A 2 14.68 -12.59 -3.52
CA THR A 2 13.88 -12.49 -2.31
C THR A 2 13.97 -11.04 -1.84
N TYR A 3 12.82 -10.37 -1.67
CA TYR A 3 12.80 -9.09 -0.99
C TYR A 3 13.54 -9.26 0.35
N ALA A 4 14.52 -8.41 0.64
CA ALA A 4 15.05 -8.26 1.98
C ALA A 4 14.04 -7.47 2.83
N THR A 5 12.76 -7.84 2.79
CA THR A 5 11.76 -7.29 3.68
C THR A 5 12.00 -7.97 5.03
N VAL A 6 12.65 -7.26 5.95
CA VAL A 6 12.67 -7.65 7.36
C VAL A 6 11.29 -7.31 7.94
N VAL A 7 10.28 -8.07 7.52
CA VAL A 7 8.99 -8.05 8.19
C VAL A 7 9.18 -8.78 9.51
N SER A 8 9.47 -8.01 10.55
CA SER A 8 9.69 -8.54 11.88
C SER A 8 8.35 -8.98 12.48
N ASN A 9 8.17 -10.28 12.68
CA ASN A 9 7.04 -10.84 13.44
C ASN A 9 7.03 -10.44 14.94
N LYS A 10 8.01 -9.63 15.41
CA LYS A 10 8.02 -9.14 16.79
C LYS A 10 7.06 -7.95 16.93
N PRO A 11 6.31 -7.87 18.04
CA PRO A 11 5.52 -6.68 18.35
C PRO A 11 6.42 -5.44 18.36
N ALA A 12 5.86 -4.28 17.99
CA ALA A 12 6.57 -3.01 18.08
C ALA A 12 7.09 -2.81 19.51
N ASP A 13 8.34 -2.39 19.65
CA ASP A 13 8.83 -1.93 20.95
C ASP A 13 8.12 -0.59 21.25
N PRO A 14 7.35 -0.49 22.35
CA PRO A 14 6.64 0.75 22.68
C PRO A 14 7.57 1.94 22.94
N ASN A 15 8.86 1.69 23.18
CA ASN A 15 9.87 2.73 23.36
C ASN A 15 10.69 3.00 22.09
N GLU A 16 10.32 2.39 20.96
CA GLU A 16 11.04 2.59 19.71
C GLU A 16 10.89 4.04 19.24
N ARG A 17 12.01 4.74 19.09
CA ARG A 17 12.04 6.12 18.62
C ARG A 17 11.62 6.15 17.15
N LEU A 18 10.45 6.71 16.89
CA LEU A 18 9.93 6.89 15.53
C LEU A 18 10.25 8.29 15.03
N THR A 19 10.70 8.36 13.80
CA THR A 19 10.85 9.60 13.05
C THR A 19 9.76 9.68 11.99
N TYR A 20 9.35 10.89 11.64
CA TYR A 20 8.41 11.08 10.55
C TYR A 20 8.74 12.34 9.75
N ARG A 21 8.21 12.39 8.54
CA ARG A 21 8.14 13.59 7.69
C ARG A 21 6.92 13.50 6.80
N ASP A 22 6.43 14.65 6.37
CA ASP A 22 5.40 14.73 5.34
C ASP A 22 6.06 15.13 4.02
N MET A 23 5.59 14.57 2.91
CA MET A 23 6.04 14.90 1.57
C MET A 23 4.84 15.13 0.65
N PRO A 24 4.91 16.11 -0.27
CA PRO A 24 3.89 16.24 -1.30
C PRO A 24 4.00 15.09 -2.31
N THR A 25 2.85 14.63 -2.82
CA THR A 25 2.79 13.71 -3.96
C THR A 25 1.72 14.17 -4.95
N PRO A 26 1.73 13.68 -6.21
CA PRO A 26 0.67 13.98 -7.17
C PRO A 26 -0.74 13.58 -6.70
N LEU A 27 -0.86 12.72 -5.69
CA LEU A 27 -2.13 12.25 -5.11
C LEU A 27 -2.44 12.88 -3.74
N GLY A 28 -1.73 13.93 -3.36
CA GLY A 28 -1.83 14.59 -2.06
C GLY A 28 -0.69 14.23 -1.12
N ASP A 29 -0.59 14.94 0.00
CA ASP A 29 0.53 14.79 0.91
C ASP A 29 0.54 13.40 1.57
N MET A 30 1.73 12.83 1.69
CA MET A 30 1.97 11.57 2.37
C MET A 30 2.86 11.77 3.59
N ARG A 31 2.44 11.18 4.71
CA ARG A 31 3.25 11.02 5.91
C ARG A 31 4.06 9.74 5.83
N LEU A 32 5.37 9.87 5.86
CA LEU A 32 6.34 8.78 5.97
C LEU A 32 6.79 8.67 7.43
N VAL A 33 6.86 7.44 7.95
CA VAL A 33 7.27 7.16 9.32
C VAL A 33 8.30 6.05 9.32
N ALA A 34 9.41 6.25 9.99
CA ALA A 34 10.50 5.28 10.10
C ALA A 34 10.73 4.87 11.54
N SER A 35 11.06 3.59 11.72
CA SER A 35 11.77 3.09 12.88
C SER A 35 13.26 2.99 12.54
N PRO A 36 14.14 2.70 13.52
CA PRO A 36 15.54 2.40 13.24
C PRO A 36 15.75 1.19 12.29
N LYS A 37 14.74 0.36 12.08
CA LYS A 37 14.82 -0.85 11.24
C LYS A 37 14.36 -0.63 9.80
N GLY A 38 13.47 0.34 9.56
CA GLY A 38 12.87 0.54 8.26
C GLY A 38 11.65 1.45 8.29
N LEU A 39 11.04 1.62 7.13
CA LEU A 39 9.81 2.36 6.95
C LEU A 39 8.68 1.62 7.67
N ARG A 40 8.16 2.26 8.71
CA ARG A 40 7.05 1.79 9.54
C ARG A 40 5.70 2.06 8.89
N GLY A 41 5.61 3.14 8.13
CA GLY A 41 4.35 3.63 7.58
C GLY A 41 4.50 4.63 6.45
N ALA A 42 3.53 4.61 5.54
CA ALA A 42 3.33 5.57 4.48
C ALA A 42 1.83 5.75 4.25
N TRP A 43 1.30 6.91 4.63
CA TRP A 43 -0.14 7.21 4.63
C TRP A 43 -0.42 8.54 3.96
N PHE A 44 -1.57 8.68 3.29
CA PHE A 44 -2.03 9.99 2.87
C PHE A 44 -2.50 10.77 4.10
N THR A 45 -2.15 12.05 4.21
CA THR A 45 -2.43 12.84 5.42
C THR A 45 -3.93 13.13 5.63
N ASP A 46 -4.73 13.00 4.57
CA ASP A 46 -6.18 13.18 4.59
C ASP A 46 -6.97 11.87 4.78
N GLN A 47 -6.30 10.74 4.97
CA GLN A 47 -6.97 9.46 5.14
C GLN A 47 -7.60 9.35 6.55
N ALA A 48 -8.75 8.67 6.64
CA ALA A 48 -9.51 8.56 7.88
C ALA A 48 -8.76 7.86 9.04
N LEU A 49 -7.86 6.92 8.72
CA LEU A 49 -7.08 6.15 9.70
C LEU A 49 -5.61 6.55 9.67
N LEU A 50 -5.31 7.86 9.74
CA LEU A 50 -3.95 8.35 9.95
C LEU A 50 -3.58 8.19 11.43
N PRO A 51 -2.47 7.51 11.78
CA PRO A 51 -2.05 7.43 13.17
C PRO A 51 -1.60 8.80 13.71
N SER A 52 -1.82 9.02 15.02
CA SER A 52 -1.31 10.21 15.71
C SER A 52 0.22 10.24 15.65
N ALA A 53 0.79 11.42 15.40
CA ALA A 53 2.23 11.65 15.45
C ALA A 53 2.75 11.94 16.87
N GLU A 54 1.91 11.75 17.89
CA GLU A 54 2.29 11.91 19.29
C GLU A 54 3.47 11.01 19.66
N GLY A 55 4.53 11.60 20.20
CA GLY A 55 5.77 10.91 20.54
C GLY A 55 6.73 10.64 19.37
N TRP A 56 6.34 10.96 18.13
CA TRP A 56 7.23 10.85 16.97
C TRP A 56 8.02 12.14 16.76
N ILE A 57 9.17 12.01 16.10
CA ILE A 57 10.12 13.10 15.93
C ILE A 57 10.16 13.51 14.47
N LEU A 58 9.81 14.76 14.18
CA LEU A 58 9.94 15.31 12.84
C LEU A 58 11.43 15.30 12.43
N SER A 59 11.75 14.71 11.28
CA SER A 59 13.13 14.59 10.81
C SER A 59 13.22 14.68 9.29
N GLU A 60 13.97 15.66 8.80
CA GLU A 60 14.30 15.81 7.36
C GLU A 60 15.59 15.07 6.97
N SER A 61 16.38 14.61 7.94
CA SER A 61 17.70 13.98 7.73
C SER A 61 17.74 12.49 8.01
N ASP A 62 16.59 11.87 8.28
CA ASP A 62 16.50 10.41 8.46
C ASP A 62 16.72 9.70 7.12
N ALA A 63 17.71 8.81 7.06
CA ALA A 63 18.12 8.14 5.83
C ALA A 63 17.02 7.25 5.24
N ILE A 64 16.19 6.60 6.07
CA ILE A 64 15.09 5.75 5.60
C ILE A 64 13.99 6.62 4.99
N LEU A 65 13.66 7.73 5.66
CA LEU A 65 12.65 8.67 5.16
C LEU A 65 13.10 9.35 3.86
N GLU A 66 14.38 9.71 3.75
CA GLU A 66 14.92 10.30 2.52
C GLU A 66 14.96 9.28 1.37
N GLN A 67 15.35 8.03 1.64
CA GLN A 67 15.28 6.97 0.63
C GLN A 67 13.83 6.74 0.17
N ALA A 68 12.88 6.57 1.09
CA ALA A 68 11.47 6.40 0.77
C ALA A 68 10.93 7.55 -0.09
N ARG A 69 11.25 8.79 0.30
CA ARG A 69 10.85 9.99 -0.45
C ARG A 69 11.40 9.96 -1.88
N HIS A 70 12.70 9.70 -2.01
CA HIS A 70 13.35 9.63 -3.32
C HIS A 70 12.72 8.55 -4.21
N GLU A 71 12.55 7.34 -3.69
CA GLU A 71 11.95 6.24 -4.46
C GLU A 71 10.50 6.51 -4.85
N LEU A 72 9.71 7.16 -3.98
CA LEU A 72 8.35 7.59 -4.31
C LEU A 72 8.35 8.64 -5.42
N ASP A 73 9.25 9.63 -5.38
CA ASP A 73 9.40 10.63 -6.46
C ASP A 73 9.73 9.95 -7.80
N GLU A 74 10.66 8.99 -7.81
CA GLU A 74 11.00 8.23 -9.01
C GLU A 74 9.83 7.38 -9.53
N TRP A 75 9.08 6.77 -8.61
CA TRP A 75 7.92 5.95 -8.94
C TRP A 75 6.81 6.79 -9.56
N PHE A 76 6.46 7.93 -8.97
CA PHE A 76 5.49 8.87 -9.53
C PHE A 76 5.97 9.49 -10.85
N ALA A 77 7.28 9.67 -11.04
CA ALA A 77 7.86 10.10 -12.30
C ALA A 77 7.90 8.99 -13.37
N GLY A 78 7.48 7.77 -13.07
CA GLY A 78 7.53 6.62 -13.99
C GLY A 78 8.94 6.10 -14.27
N ARG A 79 9.94 6.53 -13.50
CA ARG A 79 11.35 6.13 -13.63
C ARG A 79 11.70 4.88 -12.83
N ARG A 80 10.82 4.47 -11.92
CA ARG A 80 10.98 3.32 -11.02
C ARG A 80 9.72 2.45 -11.01
N ARG A 81 9.92 1.14 -10.89
CA ARG A 81 8.83 0.14 -10.79
C ARG A 81 8.87 -0.71 -9.51
N THR A 82 9.99 -0.69 -8.79
CA THR A 82 10.25 -1.47 -7.57
C THR A 82 10.80 -0.57 -6.47
N PHE A 83 10.58 -0.93 -5.21
CA PHE A 83 11.08 -0.19 -4.05
C PHE A 83 12.14 -1.01 -3.32
N ASP A 84 13.20 -0.34 -2.85
CA ASP A 84 14.34 -0.94 -2.15
C ASP A 84 14.44 -0.45 -0.69
N VAL A 85 13.64 0.55 -0.31
CA VAL A 85 13.59 1.03 1.07
C VAL A 85 13.25 -0.12 2.04
N PRO A 86 14.01 -0.30 3.14
CA PRO A 86 13.71 -1.33 4.12
C PRO A 86 12.34 -1.06 4.74
N LEU A 87 11.53 -2.11 4.93
CA LEU A 87 10.19 -2.02 5.51
C LEU A 87 10.17 -2.67 6.89
N ASP A 88 9.50 -2.02 7.84
CA ASP A 88 9.27 -2.53 9.19
C ASP A 88 7.80 -2.30 9.63
N PRO A 89 6.81 -2.86 8.90
CA PRO A 89 5.40 -2.67 9.22
C PRO A 89 4.99 -3.51 10.42
N VAL A 90 4.18 -2.94 11.31
CA VAL A 90 3.67 -3.64 12.51
C VAL A 90 2.30 -4.24 12.24
N GLY A 91 2.16 -5.54 12.49
CA GLY A 91 0.93 -6.28 12.25
C GLY A 91 0.97 -7.69 12.83
N THR A 92 -0.14 -8.41 12.68
CA THR A 92 -0.22 -9.83 13.02
C THR A 92 0.56 -10.68 12.00
N ALA A 93 0.95 -11.90 12.39
CA ALA A 93 1.60 -12.83 11.46
C ALA A 93 0.79 -13.06 10.17
N PHE A 94 -0.54 -13.08 10.25
CA PHE A 94 -1.41 -13.19 9.07
C PHE A 94 -1.38 -11.94 8.19
N GLN A 95 -1.36 -10.75 8.79
CA GLN A 95 -1.20 -9.50 8.03
C GLN A 95 0.15 -9.47 7.32
N HIS A 96 1.22 -9.86 8.01
CA HIS A 96 2.57 -9.95 7.44
C HIS A 96 2.61 -10.89 6.24
N GLN A 97 2.01 -12.08 6.34
CA GLN A 97 1.88 -13.02 5.21
C GLN A 97 1.17 -12.39 4.00
N VAL A 98 0.07 -11.66 4.23
CA VAL A 98 -0.67 -10.99 3.16
C VAL A 98 0.15 -9.87 2.55
N TRP A 99 0.84 -9.05 3.36
CA TRP A 99 1.66 -7.94 2.86
C TRP A 99 2.86 -8.41 2.04
N HIS A 100 3.50 -9.52 2.42
CA HIS A 100 4.51 -10.16 1.58
C HIS A 100 3.95 -10.59 0.22
N ALA A 101 2.80 -11.27 0.22
CA ALA A 101 2.16 -11.69 -1.02
C ALA A 101 1.73 -10.50 -1.90
N LEU A 102 1.43 -9.33 -1.30
CA LEU A 102 1.22 -8.09 -2.05
C LEU A 102 2.50 -7.61 -2.72
N CYS A 103 3.64 -7.63 -2.02
CA CYS A 103 4.92 -7.25 -2.60
C CYS A 103 5.33 -8.15 -3.78
N ASP A 104 4.90 -9.40 -3.81
CA ASP A 104 5.16 -10.30 -4.95
C ASP A 104 4.37 -9.93 -6.22
N LEU A 105 3.36 -9.06 -6.13
CA LEU A 105 2.66 -8.52 -7.30
C LEU A 105 3.57 -7.53 -8.03
N ALA A 106 3.95 -7.83 -9.26
CA ALA A 106 4.74 -6.93 -10.09
C ALA A 106 3.97 -5.65 -10.47
N PHE A 107 4.70 -4.60 -10.85
CA PHE A 107 4.12 -3.34 -11.34
C PHE A 107 3.16 -3.59 -12.51
N GLY A 108 1.92 -3.08 -12.40
CA GLY A 108 0.88 -3.26 -13.41
C GLY A 108 0.12 -4.59 -13.33
N VAL A 109 0.57 -5.55 -12.52
CA VAL A 109 -0.10 -6.85 -12.37
C VAL A 109 -1.14 -6.79 -11.27
N LEU A 110 -2.36 -7.21 -11.60
CA LEU A 110 -3.49 -7.24 -10.68
C LEU A 110 -3.73 -8.66 -10.14
N ALA A 111 -4.34 -8.73 -8.97
CA ALA A 111 -4.85 -9.98 -8.41
C ALA A 111 -6.23 -9.75 -7.80
N SER A 112 -7.08 -10.76 -7.84
CA SER A 112 -8.32 -10.78 -7.07
C SER A 112 -8.05 -11.12 -5.60
N TYR A 113 -8.95 -10.71 -4.69
CA TYR A 113 -8.88 -11.14 -3.29
C TYR A 113 -8.88 -12.68 -3.15
N GLY A 114 -9.54 -13.40 -4.05
CA GLY A 114 -9.57 -14.87 -4.06
C GLY A 114 -8.25 -15.49 -4.52
N GLU A 115 -7.57 -14.91 -5.50
CA GLU A 115 -6.22 -15.30 -5.91
C GLU A 115 -5.21 -15.07 -4.79
N LEU A 116 -5.22 -13.88 -4.19
CA LEU A 116 -4.35 -13.56 -3.07
C LEU A 116 -4.60 -14.52 -1.89
N ALA A 117 -5.87 -14.86 -1.63
CA ALA A 117 -6.23 -15.84 -0.61
C ALA A 117 -5.70 -17.25 -0.90
N ARG A 118 -5.68 -17.68 -2.17
CA ARG A 118 -5.03 -18.94 -2.57
C ARG A 118 -3.53 -18.88 -2.36
N THR A 119 -2.87 -17.78 -2.73
CA THR A 119 -1.42 -17.58 -2.57
C THR A 119 -0.99 -17.70 -1.10
N VAL A 120 -1.76 -17.14 -0.17
CA VAL A 120 -1.46 -17.22 1.28
C VAL A 120 -1.99 -18.49 1.96
N GLY A 121 -2.37 -19.52 1.20
CA GLY A 121 -2.81 -20.81 1.75
C GLY A 121 -4.19 -20.80 2.42
N ARG A 122 -5.04 -19.80 2.10
CA ARG A 122 -6.39 -19.67 2.63
C ARG A 122 -7.43 -19.54 1.51
N PRO A 123 -7.66 -20.58 0.68
CA PRO A 123 -8.49 -20.49 -0.53
C PRO A 123 -9.94 -20.01 -0.28
N LYS A 124 -10.50 -20.23 0.92
CA LYS A 124 -11.84 -19.75 1.33
C LYS A 124 -11.81 -18.44 2.14
N GLY A 125 -10.65 -17.78 2.21
CA GLY A 125 -10.35 -16.69 3.14
C GLY A 125 -10.37 -15.29 2.53
N ALA A 126 -11.02 -15.07 1.38
CA ALA A 126 -10.99 -13.78 0.67
C ALA A 126 -11.39 -12.59 1.55
N GLN A 127 -12.40 -12.74 2.43
CA GLN A 127 -12.82 -11.68 3.34
C GLN A 127 -11.73 -11.33 4.39
N ALA A 128 -11.10 -12.35 4.98
CA ALA A 128 -10.02 -12.15 5.94
C ALA A 128 -8.81 -11.49 5.29
N VAL A 129 -8.48 -11.91 4.05
CA VAL A 129 -7.44 -11.27 3.24
C VAL A 129 -7.80 -9.82 2.93
N GLY A 130 -9.04 -9.52 2.54
CA GLY A 130 -9.50 -8.15 2.34
C GLY A 130 -9.31 -7.26 3.58
N GLY A 131 -9.58 -7.82 4.77
CA GLY A 131 -9.29 -7.15 6.04
C GLY A 131 -7.79 -6.88 6.27
N ALA A 132 -6.92 -7.83 5.93
CA ALA A 132 -5.46 -7.65 6.04
C ALA A 132 -4.89 -6.66 5.02
N VAL A 133 -5.38 -6.69 3.77
CA VAL A 133 -5.05 -5.73 2.71
C VAL A 133 -5.44 -4.31 3.14
N GLY A 134 -6.63 -4.13 3.72
CA GLY A 134 -7.11 -2.84 4.23
C GLY A 134 -6.35 -2.31 5.45
N ARG A 135 -5.53 -3.15 6.10
CA ARG A 135 -4.67 -2.78 7.24
C ARG A 135 -3.22 -2.50 6.84
N ASN A 136 -2.91 -2.47 5.55
CA ASN A 136 -1.59 -2.10 5.06
C ASN A 136 -1.17 -0.70 5.58
N PRO A 137 -0.07 -0.60 6.35
CA PRO A 137 0.42 0.68 6.86
C PRO A 137 1.31 1.45 5.87
N ILE A 138 1.75 0.83 4.77
CA ILE A 138 2.71 1.42 3.82
C ILE A 138 2.09 1.46 2.42
N SER A 139 1.25 2.46 2.18
CA SER A 139 0.55 2.64 0.90
C SER A 139 1.55 2.80 -0.25
N ILE A 140 1.15 2.37 -1.46
CA ILE A 140 1.96 2.37 -2.71
C ILE A 140 3.10 1.35 -2.68
N ILE A 141 3.97 1.41 -1.66
CA ILE A 141 5.17 0.57 -1.54
C ILE A 141 4.79 -0.88 -1.26
N ILE A 142 3.87 -1.12 -0.31
CA ILE A 142 3.13 -2.39 -0.24
C ILE A 142 1.88 -2.18 -1.13
N PRO A 143 1.78 -2.84 -2.30
CA PRO A 143 0.89 -2.40 -3.37
C PRO A 143 -0.55 -2.92 -3.20
N CYS A 144 -1.22 -2.54 -2.10
CA CYS A 144 -2.59 -2.96 -1.81
C CYS A 144 -3.63 -2.48 -2.83
N HIS A 145 -3.32 -1.46 -3.64
CA HIS A 145 -4.16 -0.99 -4.74
C HIS A 145 -4.26 -1.99 -5.90
N ARG A 146 -3.31 -2.92 -6.04
CA ARG A 146 -3.30 -3.97 -7.08
C ARG A 146 -4.30 -5.11 -6.83
N VAL A 147 -4.97 -5.12 -5.67
CA VAL A 147 -5.99 -6.13 -5.34
C VAL A 147 -7.39 -5.62 -5.65
N ILE A 148 -8.16 -6.36 -6.44
CA ILE A 148 -9.49 -5.98 -6.89
C ILE A 148 -10.53 -7.09 -6.68
N GLY A 149 -11.81 -6.78 -6.89
CA GLY A 149 -12.86 -7.79 -6.97
C GLY A 149 -12.66 -8.72 -8.17
N ALA A 150 -13.10 -9.98 -8.06
CA ALA A 150 -13.07 -10.92 -9.19
C ALA A 150 -13.99 -10.49 -10.35
N ASP A 151 -14.99 -9.65 -10.05
CA ASP A 151 -15.87 -8.97 -10.99
C ASP A 151 -15.28 -7.64 -11.50
N THR A 152 -13.98 -7.42 -11.30
CA THR A 152 -13.24 -6.17 -11.58
C THR A 152 -13.63 -4.97 -10.73
N ALA A 153 -14.51 -5.14 -9.72
CA ALA A 153 -14.95 -4.03 -8.88
C ALA A 153 -13.79 -3.46 -8.04
N LEU A 154 -13.71 -2.13 -7.99
CA LEU A 154 -12.76 -1.42 -7.15
C LEU A 154 -13.36 -1.17 -5.76
N THR A 155 -13.07 -2.02 -4.80
CA THR A 155 -13.46 -1.79 -3.41
C THR A 155 -12.26 -1.38 -2.57
N GLY A 156 -12.53 -0.68 -1.45
CA GLY A 156 -11.60 -0.46 -0.34
C GLY A 156 -10.20 0.06 -0.68
N PHE A 157 -9.89 1.28 -0.25
CA PHE A 157 -8.52 1.79 -0.24
C PHE A 157 -8.35 2.79 0.89
N GLY A 158 -7.24 2.72 1.64
CA GLY A 158 -7.00 3.62 2.78
C GLY A 158 -7.06 5.08 2.38
N GLY A 159 -6.47 5.44 1.24
CA GLY A 159 -6.52 6.80 0.66
C GLY A 159 -7.77 7.11 -0.18
N GLY A 160 -8.77 6.23 -0.21
CA GLY A 160 -10.00 6.39 -1.01
C GLY A 160 -9.91 5.86 -2.45
N LEU A 161 -11.08 5.55 -3.03
CA LEU A 161 -11.17 4.96 -4.37
C LEU A 161 -10.59 5.83 -5.50
N PRO A 162 -10.70 7.18 -5.49
CA PRO A 162 -10.06 8.00 -6.52
C PRO A 162 -8.54 7.81 -6.60
N ARG A 163 -7.86 7.66 -5.45
CA ARG A 163 -6.42 7.36 -5.42
C ARG A 163 -6.12 5.98 -5.95
N LYS A 164 -6.90 4.97 -5.56
CA LYS A 164 -6.76 3.61 -6.09
C LYS A 164 -6.85 3.59 -7.62
N GLN A 165 -7.83 4.30 -8.19
CA GLN A 165 -7.98 4.44 -9.64
C GLN A 165 -6.77 5.13 -10.28
N ALA A 166 -6.30 6.23 -9.71
CA ALA A 166 -5.15 6.96 -10.23
C ALA A 166 -3.85 6.12 -10.18
N LEU A 167 -3.63 5.38 -9.09
CA LEU A 167 -2.49 4.46 -8.96
C LEU A 167 -2.57 3.32 -9.99
N LEU A 168 -3.75 2.73 -10.18
CA LEU A 168 -3.95 1.70 -11.20
C LEU A 168 -3.69 2.25 -12.61
N ALA A 169 -4.19 3.44 -12.92
CA ALA A 169 -3.95 4.12 -14.20
C ALA A 169 -2.46 4.44 -14.42
N HIS A 170 -1.76 4.88 -13.36
CA HIS A 170 -0.30 5.09 -13.39
C HIS A 170 0.46 3.81 -13.76
N GLU A 171 -0.05 2.67 -13.33
CA GLU A 171 0.51 1.36 -13.67
C GLU A 171 0.00 0.77 -14.99
N GLY A 172 -0.78 1.54 -15.77
CA GLY A 172 -1.30 1.12 -17.08
C GLY A 172 -2.67 0.43 -17.06
N ASN A 173 -3.34 0.35 -15.90
CA ASN A 173 -4.67 -0.25 -15.78
C ASN A 173 -5.75 0.83 -15.88
N LEU A 174 -6.47 0.88 -17.01
CA LEU A 174 -7.45 1.92 -17.30
C LEU A 174 -8.82 1.62 -16.68
N TYR A 175 -9.16 2.30 -15.58
CA TYR A 175 -10.51 2.27 -15.00
C TYR A 175 -11.31 3.50 -15.45
N ARG A 176 -12.27 3.31 -16.36
CA ARG A 176 -13.16 4.41 -16.80
C ARG A 176 -14.20 4.68 -15.72
N SER A 177 -14.11 5.81 -15.02
CA SER A 177 -15.20 6.29 -14.16
C SER A 177 -16.39 6.73 -15.01
N ARG A 178 -17.57 6.10 -14.89
CA ARG A 178 -18.83 6.67 -15.39
C ARG A 178 -20.09 6.00 -14.81
N ASN A 179 -20.64 6.52 -13.70
CA ASN A 179 -22.06 6.93 -13.54
C ASN A 179 -22.40 7.38 -12.09
N PRO A 180 -22.86 8.62 -11.84
CA PRO A 180 -23.27 9.08 -10.50
C PRO A 180 -24.55 8.41 -9.92
N ARG A 181 -25.21 7.52 -10.67
CA ARG A 181 -26.42 6.78 -10.21
C ARG A 181 -26.20 5.29 -9.94
N ALA A 182 -25.00 4.75 -10.14
CA ALA A 182 -24.74 3.34 -9.87
C ALA A 182 -24.60 3.10 -8.35
N ARG A 183 -25.58 2.41 -7.74
CA ARG A 183 -25.50 1.91 -6.35
C ARG A 183 -24.46 0.79 -6.16
N ARG A 184 -23.61 0.52 -7.15
CA ARG A 184 -22.48 -0.41 -7.08
C ARG A 184 -21.18 0.34 -7.35
N VAL A 185 -20.21 0.04 -6.53
CA VAL A 185 -18.87 0.61 -6.52
C VAL A 185 -18.21 0.39 -7.89
N CYS A 186 -17.95 1.49 -8.62
CA CYS A 186 -17.26 1.58 -9.92
C CYS A 186 -17.63 0.51 -10.96
N ASP A 187 -18.47 0.89 -11.91
CA ASP A 187 -18.77 0.22 -13.18
C ASP A 187 -17.64 0.35 -14.24
N GLY A 188 -16.49 0.88 -13.85
CA GLY A 188 -15.31 0.97 -14.71
C GLY A 188 -14.71 -0.42 -14.93
N GLN A 189 -15.10 -1.08 -16.01
CA GLN A 189 -14.36 -2.22 -16.52
C GLN A 189 -12.97 -1.74 -16.93
N ALA A 190 -11.94 -2.37 -16.38
CA ALA A 190 -10.62 -2.28 -16.96
C ALA A 190 -10.63 -3.06 -18.29
N GLU A 191 -10.06 -2.49 -19.35
CA GLU A 191 -9.63 -3.27 -20.51
C GLU A 191 -8.40 -4.06 -20.07
N LEU A 192 -8.63 -5.18 -19.40
CA LEU A 192 -7.58 -6.14 -19.05
C LEU A 192 -7.39 -7.10 -20.24
N PRO A 193 -6.19 -7.64 -20.47
CA PRO A 193 -5.92 -8.54 -21.60
C PRO A 193 -6.56 -9.95 -21.47
N TRP A 194 -7.56 -10.10 -20.58
CA TRP A 194 -8.41 -11.28 -20.45
C TRP A 194 -9.89 -10.87 -20.42
#